data_AF-A0A0A8E847-F1
#
_entry.id   AF-A0A0A8E847-F1
#
_cell.length_a   1.000
_cell.length_b   1.000
_cell.length_c   1.000
_cell.angle_alpha   90.00
_cell.angle_beta   90.00
_cell.angle_gamma   90.00
#
_symmetry.space_group_name_H-M   'P 1'
#
loop_
_entity.id
_entity.type
_entity.pdbx_description
1 polymer ?
#
loop_
_entity_poly.entity_id
_entity_poly.type
_entity_poly.pdbx_seq_one_letter_code
_entity_poly.pdbx_strand_id
1 'polypeptide(L)'
;MTNNQIGRYIDKEGATILENVFSATANGTGKAFFQSKAFTILQDSYAFKFKDESITKKSVYLFFLASLNKVFQKYSWDNKSIWERIRQEKIYLPIKNKQIDFDFIEKFVVLIEKIIVKELKAAHMAELKAYLLATGFEENEATHTQRERERERERERERERERERERESRFSSGNRRFISQYNLERI
;
A
#
# COMPACT_ATOMS: atom_id res chain seq x y z
N MET A 1 -16.93 -3.34 6.47
CA MET A 1 -16.51 -2.46 5.36
C MET A 1 -17.72 -1.71 4.86
N THR A 2 -17.69 -0.38 4.77
CA THR A 2 -18.78 0.40 4.19
C THR A 2 -18.41 0.78 2.76
N ASN A 3 -19.21 0.37 1.78
CA ASN A 3 -19.01 0.68 0.36
C ASN A 3 -19.48 2.12 0.04
N ASN A 4 -18.99 3.12 0.76
CA ASN A 4 -19.44 4.52 0.65
C ASN A 4 -20.97 4.70 0.64
N GLN A 5 -21.68 3.94 1.49
CA GLN A 5 -23.14 3.88 1.57
C GLN A 5 -23.87 3.36 0.31
N ILE A 6 -23.17 2.78 -0.67
CA ILE A 6 -23.79 2.10 -1.81
C ILE A 6 -24.26 0.70 -1.39
N GLY A 7 -25.58 0.53 -1.31
CA GLY A 7 -26.21 -0.72 -0.87
C GLY A 7 -26.59 -1.69 -1.99
N ARG A 8 -26.86 -1.21 -3.21
CA ARG A 8 -27.36 -2.03 -4.32
C ARG A 8 -27.10 -1.39 -5.68
N TYR A 9 -26.96 -2.21 -6.72
CA TYR A 9 -27.02 -1.80 -8.13
C TYR A 9 -28.42 -2.06 -8.69
N ILE A 10 -28.96 -1.08 -9.42
CA ILE A 10 -30.30 -1.13 -9.99
C ILE A 10 -30.26 -0.74 -11.47
N ASP A 11 -31.34 -1.02 -12.20
CA ASP A 11 -31.56 -0.44 -13.52
C ASP A 11 -31.66 1.10 -13.41
N LYS A 12 -31.15 1.79 -14.43
CA LYS A 12 -31.21 3.25 -14.53
C LYS A 12 -32.59 3.74 -15.01
N GLU A 13 -33.38 2.87 -15.62
CA GLU A 13 -34.70 3.25 -16.14
C GLU A 13 -35.62 3.76 -15.02
N GLY A 14 -36.13 4.98 -15.18
CA GLY A 14 -36.97 5.64 -14.18
C GLY A 14 -36.23 6.17 -12.93
N ALA A 15 -34.92 5.96 -12.79
CA ALA A 15 -34.15 6.43 -11.66
C ALA A 15 -33.69 7.88 -11.83
N THR A 16 -33.74 8.67 -10.76
CA THR A 16 -33.01 9.95 -10.72
C THR A 16 -31.52 9.67 -10.58
N ILE A 17 -30.75 10.06 -11.60
CA ILE A 17 -29.30 9.87 -11.60
C ILE A 17 -28.60 11.13 -11.08
N LEU A 18 -27.72 10.93 -10.11
CA LEU A 18 -26.93 11.96 -9.44
C LEU A 18 -25.45 11.65 -9.61
N GLU A 19 -24.63 12.69 -9.75
CA GLU A 19 -23.17 12.58 -9.86
C GLU A 19 -22.52 13.87 -9.37
N ASN A 20 -21.30 13.78 -8.83
CA ASN A 20 -20.54 14.91 -8.30
C ASN A 20 -21.31 15.67 -7.21
N VAL A 21 -21.93 14.89 -6.31
CA VAL A 21 -22.70 15.39 -5.16
C VAL A 21 -22.20 14.74 -3.88
N PHE A 22 -22.58 15.33 -2.74
CA PHE A 22 -22.46 14.69 -1.45
C PHE A 22 -23.70 13.87 -1.14
N SER A 23 -23.53 12.72 -0.49
CA SER A 23 -24.62 11.93 0.08
C SER A 23 -24.47 11.80 1.59
N ALA A 24 -25.59 11.76 2.32
CA ALA A 24 -25.60 11.48 3.75
C ALA A 24 -26.89 10.76 4.15
N THR A 25 -26.87 10.00 5.24
CA THR A 25 -28.09 9.39 5.78
C THR A 25 -28.89 10.41 6.57
N ALA A 26 -30.21 10.33 6.47
CA ALA A 26 -31.16 11.10 7.29
C ALA A 26 -31.36 10.47 8.68
N ASN A 27 -31.14 9.15 8.78
CA ASN A 27 -31.27 8.37 10.00
C ASN A 27 -29.94 7.71 10.37
N GLY A 28 -29.70 7.53 11.68
CA GLY A 28 -28.57 6.75 12.21
C GLY A 28 -27.25 7.52 12.34
N THR A 29 -26.17 6.77 12.58
CA THR A 29 -24.81 7.29 12.72
C THR A 29 -24.28 7.72 11.35
N GLY A 30 -24.62 8.96 10.97
CA GLY A 30 -24.40 9.47 9.63
C GLY A 30 -22.95 9.89 9.41
N LYS A 31 -22.35 9.36 8.34
CA LYS A 31 -21.16 9.93 7.69
C LYS A 31 -21.59 10.45 6.32
N ALA A 32 -21.07 11.59 5.91
CA ALA A 32 -21.23 12.07 4.55
C ALA A 32 -20.21 11.39 3.62
N PHE A 33 -20.58 11.25 2.35
CA PHE A 33 -19.75 10.69 1.28
C PHE A 33 -19.76 11.61 0.07
N PHE A 34 -18.65 11.63 -0.68
CA PHE A 34 -18.61 12.27 -1.99
C PHE A 34 -18.82 11.19 -3.06
N GLN A 35 -19.86 11.36 -3.89
CA GLN A 35 -20.24 10.42 -4.94
C GLN A 35 -19.83 10.97 -6.30
N SER A 36 -18.62 10.63 -6.74
CA SER A 36 -18.05 11.08 -8.02
C SER A 36 -18.51 10.26 -9.23
N LYS A 37 -19.41 9.30 -9.03
CA LYS A 37 -19.93 8.41 -10.09
C LYS A 37 -21.44 8.45 -10.03
N ALA A 38 -22.07 8.20 -11.18
CA ALA A 38 -23.51 8.08 -11.31
C ALA A 38 -24.10 7.10 -10.28
N PHE A 39 -25.05 7.57 -9.48
CA PHE A 39 -25.79 6.78 -8.50
C PHE A 39 -27.19 7.38 -8.30
N THR A 40 -28.00 6.73 -7.47
CA THR A 40 -29.27 7.28 -7.00
C THR A 40 -29.38 7.12 -5.50
N ILE A 41 -30.25 7.90 -4.87
CA ILE A 41 -30.58 7.78 -3.46
C ILE A 41 -31.96 7.13 -3.32
N LEU A 42 -32.12 6.32 -2.27
CA LEU A 42 -33.40 5.79 -1.84
C LEU A 42 -33.91 6.60 -0.64
N GLN A 43 -34.99 6.13 -0.02
CA GLN A 43 -35.58 6.76 1.17
C GLN A 43 -34.53 6.96 2.30
N ASP A 44 -34.77 7.97 3.14
CA ASP A 44 -33.93 8.30 4.30
C ASP A 44 -32.47 8.63 3.98
N SER A 45 -32.23 9.13 2.77
CA SER A 45 -30.93 9.60 2.30
C SER A 45 -31.06 11.00 1.71
N TYR A 46 -30.03 11.80 1.87
CA TYR A 46 -29.90 13.11 1.25
C TYR A 46 -28.82 13.07 0.19
N ALA A 47 -29.05 13.82 -0.88
CA ALA A 47 -28.03 14.24 -1.81
C ALA A 47 -28.02 15.76 -1.91
N PHE A 48 -26.85 16.37 -1.84
CA PHE A 48 -26.71 17.82 -1.93
C PHE A 48 -25.44 18.19 -2.69
N LYS A 49 -25.53 19.28 -3.45
CA LYS A 49 -24.45 19.83 -4.29
C LYS A 49 -24.17 21.28 -3.95
N PHE A 50 -23.05 21.80 -4.41
CA PHE A 50 -22.78 23.23 -4.38
C PHE A 50 -23.85 24.00 -5.16
N LYS A 51 -24.23 25.18 -4.67
CA LYS A 51 -25.09 26.10 -5.43
C LYS A 51 -24.36 26.71 -6.63
N ASP A 52 -23.06 26.93 -6.47
CA ASP A 52 -22.17 27.36 -7.54
C ASP A 52 -21.72 26.14 -8.34
N GLU A 53 -22.19 26.04 -9.59
CA GLU A 53 -21.93 24.91 -10.47
C GLU A 53 -20.53 24.96 -11.11
N SER A 54 -19.80 26.07 -10.96
CA SER A 54 -18.40 26.18 -11.42
C SER A 54 -17.44 25.35 -10.55
N ILE A 55 -17.86 24.96 -9.35
CA ILE A 55 -17.07 24.13 -8.43
C ILE A 55 -17.11 22.67 -8.90
N THR A 56 -16.07 22.29 -9.64
CA THR A 56 -15.97 20.95 -10.28
C THR A 56 -14.77 20.14 -9.80
N LYS A 57 -13.80 20.79 -9.12
CA LYS A 57 -12.54 20.16 -8.76
C LYS A 57 -12.71 19.15 -7.62
N LYS A 58 -12.32 17.90 -7.86
CA LYS A 58 -12.38 16.81 -6.87
C LYS A 58 -11.73 17.15 -5.52
N SER A 59 -10.60 17.84 -5.53
CA SER A 59 -9.92 18.28 -4.31
C SER A 59 -10.81 19.15 -3.42
N VAL A 60 -11.59 20.05 -4.00
CA VAL A 60 -12.55 20.88 -3.27
C VAL A 60 -13.63 20.01 -2.64
N TYR A 61 -14.20 19.06 -3.38
CA TYR A 61 -15.17 18.11 -2.82
C TYR A 61 -14.59 17.29 -1.66
N LEU A 62 -13.35 16.80 -1.77
CA LEU A 62 -12.70 16.04 -0.71
C LEU A 62 -12.46 16.88 0.56
N PHE A 63 -12.08 18.15 0.40
CA PHE A 63 -11.91 19.05 1.54
C PHE A 63 -13.24 19.31 2.24
N PHE A 64 -14.28 19.66 1.47
CA PHE A 64 -15.62 19.87 2.02
C PHE A 64 -16.19 18.61 2.66
N LEU A 65 -15.93 17.44 2.09
CA LEU A 65 -16.30 16.16 2.68
C LEU A 65 -15.72 15.98 4.08
N ALA A 66 -14.45 16.36 4.29
CA ALA A 66 -13.83 16.32 5.61
C ALA A 66 -14.54 17.27 6.60
N SER A 67 -14.82 18.51 6.16
CA SER A 67 -15.54 19.50 6.98
C SER A 67 -16.97 19.07 7.30
N LEU A 68 -17.69 18.50 6.33
CA LEU A 68 -19.02 17.93 6.52
C LEU A 68 -18.96 16.79 7.52
N ASN A 69 -18.01 15.87 7.38
CA ASN A 69 -17.87 14.76 8.33
C ASN A 69 -17.56 15.22 9.76
N LYS A 70 -16.90 16.36 9.95
CA LYS A 70 -16.73 16.95 11.28
C LYS A 70 -18.07 17.39 11.89
N VAL A 71 -18.98 17.91 11.08
CA VAL A 71 -20.35 18.26 11.52
C VAL A 71 -21.19 17.01 11.74
N PHE A 72 -21.15 16.06 10.81
CA PHE A 72 -22.00 14.86 10.84
C PHE A 72 -21.65 13.90 11.97
N GLN A 73 -20.44 13.96 12.52
CA GLN A 73 -19.99 13.17 13.69
C GLN A 73 -20.90 13.28 14.93
N LYS A 74 -21.67 14.36 15.08
CA LYS A 74 -22.58 14.53 16.23
C LYS A 74 -23.93 13.86 16.06
N TYR A 75 -24.26 13.41 14.84
CA TYR A 75 -25.55 12.79 14.55
C TYR A 75 -25.50 11.27 14.72
N SER A 76 -26.60 10.73 15.21
CA SER A 76 -26.78 9.32 15.56
C SER A 76 -28.25 8.92 15.41
N TRP A 77 -28.57 7.67 15.78
CA TRP A 77 -29.96 7.22 15.81
C TRP A 77 -30.84 8.07 16.73
N ASP A 78 -30.32 8.41 17.92
CA ASP A 78 -31.02 9.21 18.93
C ASP A 78 -30.94 10.71 18.63
N ASN A 79 -29.87 11.14 17.95
CA ASN A 79 -29.70 12.52 17.49
C ASN A 79 -29.69 12.59 15.96
N LYS A 80 -30.87 12.55 15.34
CA LYS A 80 -30.98 12.47 13.88
C LYS A 80 -30.54 13.74 13.16
N SER A 81 -29.98 13.56 11.97
CA SER A 81 -29.59 14.59 11.01
C SER A 81 -30.79 15.10 10.20
N ILE A 82 -31.88 15.50 10.86
CA ILE A 82 -33.06 16.04 10.17
C ILE A 82 -32.74 17.31 9.37
N TRP A 83 -33.45 17.52 8.26
CA TRP A 83 -33.13 18.56 7.29
C TRP A 83 -33.10 19.98 7.89
N GLU A 84 -34.04 20.30 8.79
CA GLU A 84 -34.09 21.60 9.48
C GLU A 84 -32.81 21.88 10.27
N ARG A 85 -32.20 20.84 10.86
CA ARG A 85 -30.94 20.97 11.61
C ARG A 85 -29.75 21.07 10.67
N ILE A 86 -29.67 20.20 9.66
CA ILE A 86 -28.58 20.25 8.65
C ILE A 86 -28.50 21.64 8.02
N ARG A 87 -29.64 22.25 7.69
CA ARG A 87 -29.71 23.57 7.04
C ARG A 87 -29.11 24.69 7.90
N GLN A 88 -29.06 24.51 9.21
CA GLN A 88 -28.51 25.48 10.16
C GLN A 88 -27.03 25.24 10.47
N GLU A 89 -26.46 24.11 10.00
CA GLU A 89 -25.06 23.78 10.24
C GLU A 89 -24.11 24.75 9.56
N LYS A 90 -22.98 24.98 10.22
CA LYS A 90 -21.89 25.81 9.69
C LYS A 90 -20.64 24.95 9.58
N ILE A 91 -19.96 25.08 8.45
CA ILE A 91 -18.60 24.55 8.26
C ILE A 91 -17.63 25.72 8.19
N TYR A 92 -16.46 25.54 8.76
CA TYR A 92 -15.37 26.51 8.66
C TYR A 92 -14.51 26.17 7.45
N LEU A 93 -14.16 27.20 6.68
CA LEU A 93 -13.39 27.07 5.45
C LEU A 93 -12.21 28.06 5.48
N PRO A 94 -11.11 27.75 4.79
CA PRO A 94 -10.05 28.71 4.53
C PRO A 94 -10.59 29.93 3.78
N ILE A 95 -10.29 31.13 4.29
CA ILE A 95 -10.73 32.41 3.71
C ILE A 95 -9.50 33.28 3.41
N LYS A 96 -9.47 33.86 2.21
CA LYS A 96 -8.50 34.87 1.78
C LYS A 96 -9.25 36.01 1.11
N ASN A 97 -8.97 37.26 1.51
CA ASN A 97 -9.65 38.45 0.99
C ASN A 97 -11.19 38.37 1.07
N LYS A 98 -11.72 37.85 2.19
CA LYS A 98 -13.16 37.64 2.44
C LYS A 98 -13.85 36.64 1.49
N GLN A 99 -13.09 35.86 0.72
CA GLN A 99 -13.60 34.80 -0.14
C GLN A 99 -12.97 33.45 0.24
N ILE A 100 -13.59 32.34 -0.17
CA ILE A 100 -13.04 31.00 0.05
C ILE A 100 -11.72 30.88 -0.72
N ASP A 101 -10.65 30.47 -0.03
CA ASP A 101 -9.33 30.27 -0.63
C ASP A 101 -9.26 28.88 -1.30
N PHE A 102 -9.86 28.77 -2.49
CA PHE A 102 -9.85 27.52 -3.26
C PHE A 102 -8.43 27.10 -3.66
N ASP A 103 -7.54 28.05 -3.95
CA ASP A 103 -6.14 27.76 -4.28
C ASP A 103 -5.42 27.07 -3.11
N PHE A 104 -5.64 27.55 -1.88
CA PHE A 104 -5.13 26.89 -0.69
C PHE A 104 -5.73 25.49 -0.54
N ILE A 105 -7.05 25.35 -0.64
CA ILE A 105 -7.75 24.06 -0.49
C ILE A 105 -7.17 23.02 -1.46
N GLU A 106 -6.99 23.39 -2.72
CA GLU A 106 -6.45 22.49 -3.73
C GLU A 106 -5.02 22.05 -3.41
N LYS A 107 -4.13 23.01 -3.11
CA LYS A 107 -2.73 22.73 -2.76
C LYS A 107 -2.63 21.87 -1.51
N PHE A 108 -3.46 22.15 -0.51
CA PHE A 108 -3.51 21.42 0.75
C PHE A 108 -3.91 19.96 0.53
N VAL A 109 -4.98 19.70 -0.21
CA VAL A 109 -5.43 18.33 -0.50
C VAL A 109 -4.36 17.55 -1.26
N VAL A 110 -3.76 18.14 -2.29
CA VAL A 110 -2.67 17.49 -3.06
C VAL A 110 -1.47 17.17 -2.16
N LEU A 111 -1.12 18.07 -1.23
CA LEU A 111 -0.02 17.83 -0.29
C LEU A 111 -0.33 16.64 0.64
N ILE A 112 -1.54 16.59 1.20
CA ILE A 112 -1.97 15.49 2.07
C ILE A 112 -1.99 14.17 1.30
N GLU A 113 -2.55 14.14 0.09
CA GLU A 113 -2.54 12.94 -0.76
C GLU A 113 -1.11 12.44 -1.03
N LYS A 114 -0.17 13.34 -1.32
CA LYS A 114 1.25 12.99 -1.51
C LYS A 114 1.88 12.38 -0.26
N ILE A 115 1.61 12.95 0.91
CA ILE A 115 2.12 12.43 2.19
C ILE A 115 1.57 11.02 2.43
N ILE A 116 0.25 10.82 2.30
CA ILE A 116 -0.40 9.53 2.52
C ILE A 116 0.16 8.48 1.56
N VAL A 117 0.29 8.80 0.26
CA VAL A 117 0.84 7.86 -0.73
C VAL A 117 2.29 7.49 -0.41
N LYS A 118 3.09 8.45 0.06
CA LYS A 118 4.48 8.19 0.46
C LYS A 118 4.55 7.22 1.65
N GLU A 119 3.74 7.46 2.68
CA GLU A 119 3.69 6.62 3.88
C GLU A 119 3.20 5.20 3.57
N LEU A 120 2.12 5.07 2.78
CA LEU A 120 1.59 3.77 2.37
C LEU A 120 2.61 2.97 1.55
N LYS A 121 3.32 3.62 0.62
CA LYS A 121 4.38 2.97 -0.16
C LYS A 121 5.52 2.47 0.73
N ALA A 122 5.93 3.27 1.70
CA ALA A 122 6.99 2.88 2.64
C ALA A 122 6.56 1.68 3.49
N ALA A 123 5.35 1.70 4.04
CA ALA A 123 4.79 0.60 4.83
C ALA A 123 4.68 -0.69 4.01
N HIS A 124 4.11 -0.62 2.80
CA HIS A 124 3.96 -1.78 1.93
C HIS A 124 5.31 -2.35 1.50
N MET A 125 6.29 -1.48 1.20
CA MET A 125 7.62 -1.94 0.82
C MET A 125 8.37 -2.58 2.00
N ALA A 126 8.16 -2.11 3.23
CA ALA A 126 8.71 -2.74 4.43
C ALA A 126 8.09 -4.13 4.68
N GLU A 127 6.76 -4.24 4.54
CA GLU A 127 6.05 -5.51 4.67
C GLU A 127 6.50 -6.52 3.60
N LEU A 128 6.62 -6.09 2.35
CA LEU A 128 7.09 -6.94 1.26
C LEU A 128 8.52 -7.43 1.51
N LYS A 129 9.43 -6.55 1.95
CA LYS A 129 10.80 -6.95 2.33
C LYS A 129 10.82 -7.96 3.47
N ALA A 130 10.01 -7.74 4.51
CA ALA A 130 9.91 -8.69 5.62
C ALA A 130 9.42 -10.07 5.15
N TYR A 131 8.43 -10.10 4.26
CA TYR A 131 7.94 -11.34 3.66
C TYR A 131 9.01 -12.04 2.81
N LEU A 132 9.69 -11.30 1.92
CA LEU A 132 10.75 -11.86 1.06
C LEU A 132 11.91 -12.44 1.88
N LEU A 133 12.29 -11.76 2.97
CA LEU A 133 13.30 -12.25 3.91
C LEU A 133 12.84 -13.52 4.63
N ALA A 134 11.60 -13.55 5.14
CA ALA A 134 11.05 -14.70 5.87
C ALA A 134 10.86 -15.94 4.98
N THR A 135 10.59 -15.74 3.70
CA THR A 135 10.40 -16.81 2.71
C THR A 135 11.71 -17.24 2.03
N GLY A 136 12.82 -16.55 2.30
CA GLY A 136 14.12 -16.84 1.70
C GLY A 136 14.24 -16.44 0.23
N PHE A 137 13.33 -15.60 -0.27
CA PHE A 137 13.39 -15.04 -1.63
C PHE A 137 14.28 -13.80 -1.74
N GLU A 138 14.71 -13.23 -0.61
CA GLU A 138 15.72 -12.17 -0.56
C GLU A 138 16.71 -12.46 0.58
N GLU A 139 18.00 -12.57 0.27
CA GLU A 139 19.06 -12.75 1.27
C GLU A 139 19.45 -11.40 1.85
N ASN A 140 19.69 -11.34 3.16
CA ASN A 140 20.34 -10.19 3.76
C ASN A 140 21.86 -10.30 3.59
N GLU A 141 22.59 -9.19 3.72
CA GLU A 141 24.05 -9.19 3.55
C GLU A 141 24.76 -10.21 4.44
N ALA A 142 24.22 -10.48 5.64
CA ALA A 142 24.79 -11.47 6.55
C ALA A 142 24.61 -12.91 6.06
N THR A 143 23.45 -13.29 5.50
CA THR A 143 23.23 -14.61 4.91
C THR A 143 24.00 -14.80 3.61
N HIS A 144 24.10 -13.76 2.77
CA HIS A 144 24.95 -13.79 1.58
C HIS A 144 26.42 -14.03 1.94
N THR A 145 26.92 -13.28 2.93
CA THR A 145 28.29 -13.41 3.43
C THR A 145 28.55 -14.79 4.04
N GLN A 146 27.59 -15.35 4.80
CA GLN A 146 27.72 -16.71 5.34
C GLN A 146 27.76 -17.77 4.25
N ARG A 147 26.87 -17.70 3.25
CA ARG A 147 26.86 -18.63 2.11
C ARG A 147 28.15 -18.54 1.29
N GLU A 148 28.69 -17.34 1.07
CA GLU A 148 29.97 -17.15 0.39
C GLU A 148 31.13 -17.78 1.17
N ARG A 149 31.19 -17.55 2.50
CA ARG A 149 32.19 -18.17 3.38
C ARG A 149 32.08 -19.69 3.39
N GLU A 150 30.88 -20.24 3.38
CA GLU A 150 30.66 -21.70 3.31
C GLU A 150 31.14 -22.28 1.98
N ARG A 151 30.80 -21.62 0.86
CA ARG A 151 31.28 -22.01 -0.47
C ARG A 151 32.80 -21.96 -0.59
N GLU A 152 33.44 -20.96 0.01
CA GLU A 152 34.90 -20.83 0.01
C GLU A 152 35.58 -21.95 0.82
N ARG A 153 35.05 -22.26 2.01
CA ARG A 153 35.52 -23.39 2.83
C ARG A 153 35.36 -24.74 2.12
N GLU A 154 34.27 -24.93 1.37
CA GLU A 154 34.05 -26.15 0.61
C GLU A 154 35.06 -26.31 -0.52
N ARG A 155 35.33 -25.23 -1.27
CA ARG A 155 36.39 -25.21 -2.29
C ARG A 155 37.77 -25.48 -1.71
N GLU A 156 38.06 -24.96 -0.52
CA GLU A 156 39.35 -25.20 0.15
C GLU A 156 39.51 -26.68 0.55
N ARG A 157 38.46 -27.29 1.12
CA ARG A 157 38.44 -28.73 1.42
C ARG A 157 38.62 -29.59 0.17
N GLU A 158 38.04 -29.18 -0.95
CA GLU A 158 38.18 -29.89 -2.22
C GLU A 158 39.62 -29.84 -2.74
N ARG A 159 40.26 -28.66 -2.71
CA ARG A 159 41.69 -28.51 -3.04
C ARG A 159 42.59 -29.33 -2.13
N GLU A 160 42.27 -29.42 -0.84
CA GLU A 160 43.05 -30.22 0.10
C GLU A 160 42.95 -31.71 -0.21
N ARG A 161 41.74 -32.22 -0.48
CA ARG A 161 41.53 -33.60 -0.94
C ARG A 161 42.26 -33.90 -2.25
N GLU A 162 42.29 -32.95 -3.18
CA GLU A 162 43.03 -33.10 -4.44
C GLU A 162 44.54 -33.20 -4.21
N ARG A 163 45.11 -32.34 -3.35
CA ARG A 163 46.53 -32.41 -2.95
C ARG A 163 46.86 -33.73 -2.26
N GLU A 164 45.95 -34.26 -1.44
CA GLU A 164 46.12 -35.54 -0.76
C GLU A 164 46.15 -36.69 -1.77
N ARG A 165 45.20 -36.72 -2.72
CA ARG A 165 45.19 -37.68 -3.83
C ARG A 165 46.45 -37.60 -4.69
N GLU A 166 46.95 -36.40 -4.97
CA GLU A 166 48.22 -36.22 -5.69
C GLU A 166 49.41 -36.77 -4.91
N ARG A 167 49.46 -36.55 -3.59
CA ARG A 167 50.52 -37.10 -2.72
C ARG A 167 50.48 -38.62 -2.71
N GLU A 168 49.31 -39.22 -2.53
CA GLU A 168 49.12 -40.67 -2.58
C GLU A 168 49.50 -41.26 -3.94
N SER A 169 49.11 -40.60 -5.03
CA SER A 169 49.47 -40.99 -6.40
C SER A 169 50.98 -40.92 -6.64
N ARG A 170 51.65 -39.85 -6.18
CA ARG A 170 53.13 -39.72 -6.23
C ARG A 170 53.83 -40.79 -5.40
N PHE A 171 53.30 -41.12 -4.23
CA PHE A 171 53.85 -42.17 -3.37
C PHE A 171 53.70 -43.55 -4.02
N SER A 172 52.53 -43.85 -4.60
CA SER A 172 52.26 -45.09 -5.35
C SER A 172 53.11 -45.23 -6.62
N SER A 173 53.36 -44.14 -7.34
CA SER A 173 54.19 -44.14 -8.56
C SER A 173 55.69 -44.19 -8.25
N GLY A 174 56.13 -43.56 -7.15
CA GLY A 174 57.49 -43.70 -6.61
C GLY A 174 57.79 -45.14 -6.19
N ASN A 175 56.87 -45.79 -5.48
CA ASN A 175 57.03 -47.18 -5.04
C ASN A 175 57.04 -48.16 -6.23
N ARG A 176 56.24 -47.91 -7.28
CA ARG A 176 56.28 -48.69 -8.53
C ARG A 176 57.59 -48.53 -9.31
N ARG A 177 58.19 -47.33 -9.35
CA ARG A 177 59.53 -47.12 -9.95
C ARG A 177 60.61 -47.87 -9.18
N PHE A 178 60.54 -47.87 -7.84
CA PHE A 178 61.50 -48.57 -6.99
C PHE A 178 61.47 -50.09 -7.18
N ILE A 179 60.26 -50.68 -7.28
CA ILE A 179 60.09 -52.13 -7.54
C ILE A 179 60.52 -52.50 -8.98
N SER A 180 60.26 -51.63 -9.97
CA SER A 180 60.68 -51.86 -11.36
C SER A 180 62.21 -51.86 -11.51
N GLN A 181 62.93 -50.99 -10.80
CA GLN A 181 64.40 -50.95 -10.83
C GLN A 181 65.02 -52.20 -10.20
N TYR A 182 64.43 -52.69 -9.10
CA TYR A 182 64.90 -53.90 -8.41
C TYR A 182 64.75 -55.20 -9.22
N ASN A 183 63.78 -55.25 -10.15
CA ASN A 183 63.56 -56.43 -11.02
C ASN A 183 64.41 -56.41 -12.31
N LEU A 184 65.04 -55.29 -12.66
CA LEU A 184 65.92 -55.19 -13.84
C LEU A 184 67.38 -55.56 -13.53
N GLU A 185 67.79 -55.61 -12.26
CA GLU A 185 69.14 -56.00 -11.83
C GLU A 185 69.28 -57.52 -11.51
N ARG A 186 68.29 -58.34 -11.86
CA ARG A 186 68.24 -59.80 -11.57
C ARG A 186 68.07 -60.70 -12.81
N ILE A 187 68.72 -60.36 -13.92
CA ILE A 187 68.97 -61.26 -15.07
C ILE A 187 70.46 -61.24 -15.35
#